data_AF-A0A938C306-F1
#
_entry.id   AF-A0A938C306-F1
#
_cell.length_a   1.000
_cell.length_b   1.000
_cell.length_c   1.000
_cell.angle_alpha   90.00
_cell.angle_beta   90.00
_cell.angle_gamma   90.00
#
_symmetry.space_group_name_H-M   'P 1'
#
loop_
_entity.id
_entity.type
_entity.pdbx_description
1 polymer ?
#
loop_
_entity_poly.entity_id
_entity_poly.type
_entity_poly.pdbx_seq_one_letter_code
_entity_poly.pdbx_strand_id
1 'polypeptide(L)'
;MSPHSGPRASSRLKFAQRIVDRIDRGLAEGRFRRLALVAPPAMLGALRSSLSPQCKAHCELELASDIARLGRVQIERHLAHSAQVARRPA
;
A
#
# COMPACT_ATOMS: atom_id res chain seq x y z
N MET A 1 3.94 33.67 7.04
CA MET A 1 3.43 32.51 6.28
C MET A 1 3.71 31.24 7.09
N SER A 2 2.68 30.40 7.24
CA SER A 2 2.61 29.05 7.84
C SER A 2 3.69 28.07 7.32
N PRO A 3 3.94 26.85 7.90
CA PRO A 3 3.01 26.04 8.70
C PRO A 3 3.54 25.21 9.89
N HIS A 4 2.62 24.91 10.81
CA HIS A 4 2.75 23.97 11.93
C HIS A 4 2.67 22.51 11.43
N SER A 5 3.78 21.95 10.94
CA SER A 5 3.86 20.51 10.64
C SER A 5 4.47 19.76 11.82
N GLY A 6 3.62 19.27 12.74
CA GLY A 6 4.06 18.49 13.89
C GLY A 6 4.76 17.16 13.52
N PRO A 7 5.61 16.61 14.40
CA PRO A 7 6.53 15.48 14.13
C PRO A 7 5.85 14.17 13.66
N ARG A 8 4.54 14.02 13.88
CA ARG A 8 3.77 12.81 13.53
C ARG A 8 3.45 12.70 12.04
N ALA A 9 3.32 13.82 11.32
CA ALA A 9 3.06 13.82 9.88
C ALA A 9 4.30 13.33 9.11
N SER A 10 5.48 13.78 9.53
CA SER A 10 6.77 13.39 8.94
C SER A 10 7.07 11.90 9.10
N SER A 11 6.64 11.26 10.19
CA SER A 11 6.93 9.85 10.44
C SER A 11 6.16 8.92 9.47
N ARG A 12 4.90 9.25 9.17
CA ARG A 12 4.09 8.49 8.20
C ARG A 12 4.64 8.57 6.77
N LEU A 13 5.04 9.77 6.34
CA LEU A 13 5.67 9.97 5.03
C LEU A 13 6.99 9.19 4.91
N LYS A 14 7.86 9.26 5.93
CA LYS A 14 9.09 8.46 5.97
C LYS A 14 8.82 6.96 5.92
N PHE A 15 7.78 6.49 6.62
CA PHE A 15 7.39 5.08 6.57
C PHE A 15 6.87 4.66 5.20
N ALA A 16 5.99 5.47 4.59
CA ALA A 16 5.52 5.23 3.22
C ALA A 16 6.70 5.19 2.23
N GLN A 17 7.65 6.10 2.36
CA GLN A 17 8.83 6.13 1.48
C GLN A 17 9.68 4.87 1.60
N ARG A 18 9.87 4.33 2.81
CA ARG A 18 10.59 3.06 3.02
C ARG A 18 9.87 1.86 2.40
N ILE A 19 8.54 1.87 2.42
CA ILE A 19 7.74 0.82 1.76
C ILE A 19 7.91 0.92 0.25
N VAL A 20 7.80 2.13 -0.31
CA VAL A 20 7.96 2.36 -1.75
C VAL A 20 9.35 1.95 -2.21
N ASP A 21 10.43 2.32 -1.52
CA ASP A 21 11.80 1.91 -1.86
C ASP A 21 11.93 0.39 -1.96
N ARG A 22 11.31 -0.34 -1.02
CA ARG A 22 11.33 -1.80 -1.03
C ARG A 22 10.53 -2.40 -2.17
N ILE A 23 9.37 -1.82 -2.49
CA ILE A 23 8.53 -2.25 -3.62
C ILE A 23 9.27 -1.99 -4.93
N ASP A 24 9.83 -0.80 -5.10
CA ASP A 24 10.52 -0.39 -6.33
C ASP A 24 11.73 -1.26 -6.59
N ARG A 25 12.53 -1.54 -5.56
CA ARG A 25 13.65 -2.49 -5.64
C ARG A 25 13.18 -3.90 -5.99
N GLY A 26 12.11 -4.39 -5.36
CA GLY A 26 11.56 -5.70 -5.67
C GLY A 26 11.04 -5.80 -7.11
N LEU A 27 10.48 -4.71 -7.65
CA LEU A 27 10.03 -4.65 -9.03
C LEU A 27 11.21 -4.62 -10.01
N ALA A 28 12.23 -3.81 -9.72
CA ALA A 28 13.46 -3.73 -10.52
C ALA A 28 14.23 -5.07 -10.55
N GLU A 29 14.24 -5.79 -9.43
CA GLU A 29 14.79 -7.15 -9.31
C GLU A 29 13.88 -8.24 -9.91
N GLY A 30 12.69 -7.88 -10.42
CA GLY A 30 11.73 -8.84 -10.99
C GLY A 30 11.14 -9.82 -9.97
N ARG A 31 11.18 -9.52 -8.67
CA ARG A 31 10.69 -10.38 -7.57
C ARG A 31 9.18 -10.55 -7.58
N PHE A 32 8.46 -9.61 -8.19
CA PHE A 32 7.03 -9.69 -8.40
C PHE A 32 6.64 -9.03 -9.72
N ARG A 33 5.47 -9.42 -10.25
CA ARG A 33 4.87 -8.82 -11.45
C ARG A 33 3.63 -7.98 -11.15
N ARG A 34 2.98 -8.26 -10.01
CA ARG A 34 1.71 -7.66 -9.61
C ARG A 34 1.80 -7.26 -8.16
N LEU A 35 1.32 -6.06 -7.86
CA LEU A 35 1.34 -5.45 -6.55
C LEU A 35 -0.10 -5.29 -6.06
N ALA A 36 -0.35 -5.70 -4.82
CA ALA A 36 -1.58 -5.41 -4.11
C ALA A 36 -1.23 -4.63 -2.83
N LEU A 37 -1.87 -3.49 -2.64
CA LEU A 37 -1.70 -2.63 -1.48
C LEU A 37 -2.88 -2.80 -0.55
N VAL A 38 -2.62 -3.18 0.70
CA VAL A 38 -3.63 -3.25 1.74
C VAL A 38 -3.19 -2.40 2.91
N ALA A 39 -3.89 -1.29 3.11
CA ALA A 39 -3.60 -0.37 4.19
C ALA A 39 -4.85 0.48 4.52
N PRO A 40 -4.87 1.16 5.68
CA PRO A 40 -5.90 2.14 5.99
C PRO A 40 -5.93 3.27 4.95
N PRO A 41 -7.08 3.91 4.68
CA PRO A 41 -7.23 4.89 3.60
C PRO A 41 -6.23 6.06 3.70
N ALA A 42 -5.93 6.52 4.92
CA ALA A 42 -4.92 7.57 5.14
C ALA A 42 -3.50 7.15 4.74
N MET A 43 -3.16 5.86 4.88
CA MET A 43 -1.86 5.32 4.49
C MET A 43 -1.82 4.97 3.00
N LEU A 44 -2.91 4.46 2.42
CA LEU A 44 -3.03 4.28 0.97
C LEU A 44 -2.82 5.61 0.24
N GLY A 45 -3.44 6.69 0.71
CA GLY A 45 -3.21 8.02 0.15
C GLY A 45 -1.73 8.44 0.17
N ALA A 46 -1.03 8.18 1.28
CA ALA A 46 0.40 8.47 1.38
C ALA A 46 1.25 7.58 0.45
N LEU A 47 0.96 6.28 0.38
CA LEU A 47 1.63 5.34 -0.52
C LEU A 47 1.41 5.73 -1.98
N ARG A 48 0.18 6.08 -2.36
CA ARG A 48 -0.17 6.52 -3.72
C ARG A 48 0.57 7.78 -4.12
N SER A 49 0.74 8.74 -3.20
CA SER A 49 1.54 9.94 -3.47
C SER A 49 3.04 9.66 -3.61
N SER A 50 3.56 8.66 -2.87
CA SER A 50 4.97 8.30 -2.89
C SER A 50 5.37 7.28 -3.96
N LEU A 51 4.46 6.45 -4.46
CA LEU A 51 4.75 5.39 -5.44
C LEU A 51 5.16 5.96 -6.79
N SER A 52 6.25 5.40 -7.34
CA SER A 52 6.72 5.63 -8.70
C SER A 52 5.62 5.30 -9.73
N PRO A 53 5.58 5.98 -10.89
CA PRO A 53 4.62 5.67 -11.97
C PRO A 53 4.67 4.20 -12.42
N GLN A 54 5.87 3.63 -12.47
CA GLN A 54 6.08 2.23 -12.81
C GLN A 54 5.42 1.30 -11.77
N CYS A 55 5.69 1.48 -10.47
CA CYS A 55 5.05 0.69 -9.42
C CYS A 55 3.51 0.82 -9.42
N LYS A 56 2.97 2.00 -9.76
CA LYS A 56 1.53 2.21 -9.90
C LYS A 56 0.93 1.38 -11.05
N ALA A 57 1.63 1.29 -12.19
CA ALA A 57 1.17 0.47 -13.31
C ALA A 57 1.10 -1.03 -12.96
N HIS A 58 1.92 -1.49 -12.01
CA HIS A 58 1.88 -2.86 -11.51
C HIS A 58 0.91 -3.07 -10.33
N CYS A 59 0.31 -2.00 -9.80
CA CYS A 59 -0.64 -2.05 -8.70
C CYS A 59 -2.03 -2.43 -9.24
N GLU A 60 -2.36 -3.72 -9.18
CA GLU A 60 -3.65 -4.23 -9.66
C GLU A 60 -4.77 -4.08 -8.63
N LEU A 61 -4.41 -3.84 -7.36
CA LEU A 61 -5.35 -3.99 -6.25
C LEU A 61 -4.98 -3.03 -5.12
N GLU A 62 -5.93 -2.16 -4.76
CA GLU A 62 -5.83 -1.30 -3.58
C GLU A 62 -7.02 -1.59 -2.66
N LEU A 63 -6.72 -2.08 -1.45
CA LEU A 63 -7.74 -2.43 -0.47
C LEU A 63 -7.60 -1.54 0.77
N ALA A 64 -8.59 -0.70 0.99
CA ALA A 64 -8.71 0.11 2.19
C ALA A 64 -9.16 -0.78 3.37
N SER A 65 -8.20 -1.41 4.04
CA SER A 65 -8.48 -2.28 5.19
C SER A 65 -7.42 -2.14 6.27
N ASP A 66 -7.86 -1.99 7.52
CA ASP A 66 -7.01 -1.88 8.71
C ASP A 66 -6.60 -3.28 9.18
N ILE A 67 -5.88 -4.00 8.32
CA ILE A 67 -5.41 -5.36 8.61
C ILE A 67 -4.24 -5.41 9.59
N ALA A 68 -3.65 -4.25 9.92
CA ALA A 68 -2.50 -4.14 10.82
C ALA A 68 -2.81 -4.61 12.24
N ARG A 69 -4.09 -4.64 12.62
CA ARG A 69 -4.58 -5.13 13.92
C ARG A 69 -4.98 -6.60 13.91
N LEU A 70 -5.00 -7.24 12.74
CA LEU A 70 -5.49 -8.60 12.56
C LEU A 70 -4.34 -9.61 12.67
N GLY A 71 -4.63 -10.77 13.25
CA GLY A 71 -3.68 -11.90 13.24
C GLY A 71 -3.52 -12.48 11.83
N ARG A 72 -2.41 -13.19 11.55
CA ARG A 72 -2.10 -13.78 10.23
C ARG A 72 -3.29 -14.49 9.56
N VAL A 73 -4.00 -15.35 10.31
CA VAL A 73 -5.16 -16.11 9.80
C VAL A 73 -6.31 -15.20 9.38
N GLN A 74 -6.54 -14.10 10.12
CA GLN A 74 -7.56 -13.11 9.80
C GLN A 74 -7.17 -12.28 8.57
N ILE A 75 -5.87 -11.97 8.43
CA ILE A 75 -5.33 -11.30 7.24
C ILE A 75 -5.56 -12.18 6.00
N GLU A 76 -5.22 -13.47 6.06
CA GLU A 76 -5.40 -14.42 4.95
C GLU A 76 -6.87 -14.55 4.55
N ARG A 77 -7.79 -14.68 5.52
CA ARG A 77 -9.24 -14.72 5.24
C ARG A 77 -9.75 -13.44 4.62
N HIS A 78 -9.34 -12.29 5.15
CA HIS A 78 -9.78 -10.99 4.65
C HIS A 78 -9.25 -10.74 3.23
N LEU A 79 -7.97 -11.05 2.98
CA LEU A 79 -7.38 -10.99 1.64
C LEU A 79 -8.08 -11.94 0.66
N ALA A 80 -8.38 -13.18 1.07
CA ALA A 80 -9.08 -14.14 0.21
C ALA A 80 -10.47 -13.62 -0.18
N HIS A 81 -11.22 -13.08 0.78
CA HIS A 81 -12.54 -12.50 0.53
C HIS A 81 -12.47 -11.26 -0.37
N SER A 82 -11.58 -10.32 -0.08
CA SER A 82 -11.45 -9.09 -0.84
C SER A 82 -10.87 -9.29 -2.25
N ALA A 83 -9.95 -10.24 -2.42
CA ALA A 83 -9.40 -10.60 -3.72
C ALA A 83 -10.45 -11.27 -4.63
N GLN A 84 -11.44 -11.97 -4.06
CA GLN A 84 -12.58 -12.50 -4.82
C GLN A 84 -13.49 -11.39 -5.35
N VAL A 85 -13.69 -10.32 -4.57
CA VAL A 85 -14.52 -9.17 -4.98
C VAL A 85 -13.82 -8.34 -6.06
N ALA A 86 -12.50 -8.15 -5.95
CA ALA A 86 -11.74 -7.37 -6.93
C ALA A 86 -11.46 -8.09 -8.25
N ARG A 87 -11.59 -9.42 -8.29
CA ARG A 87 -11.42 -10.24 -9.50
C ARG A 87 -12.65 -10.29 -10.41
N ARG A 88 -13.72 -9.55 -10.10
CA ARG A 88 -14.88 -9.45 -11.02
C ARG A 88 -14.56 -8.41 -12.10
N PRO A 89 -14.32 -8.82 -13.37
CA PRO A 89 -14.39 -7.88 -14.45
C PRO A 89 -15.85 -7.39 -14.53
N ALA A 90 -16.02 -6.07 -14.59
CA ALA A 90 -17.24 -5.48 -15.12
C ALA A 90 -17.24 -5.61 -16.64
#